data_AF-A0A7C1BIV4-F1
#
_entry.id   AF-A0A7C1BIV4-F1
#
_cell.length_a   1.000
_cell.length_b   1.000
_cell.length_c   1.000
_cell.angle_alpha   90.00
_cell.angle_beta   90.00
_cell.angle_gamma   90.00
#
_symmetry.space_group_name_H-M   'P 1'
#
loop_
_entity.id
_entity.type
_entity.pdbx_description
1 polymer ?
#
loop_
_entity_poly.entity_id
_entity_poly.type
_entity_poly.pdbx_seq_one_letter_code
_entity_poly.pdbx_strand_id
1 'polypeptide(L)'
;VMEAGALGVEIIISGKLRTERARYEKFKAGYMPKCGDPALKYMRKAEVHVQLKPGIFGVKVRIMPPDAKFPDKIQIIENLPSEETETAEEESEKTGEEATE
;
A
#
# COMPACT_ATOMS: atom_id res chain seq x y z
N VAL A 1 -6.37 -8.83 -10.09
CA VAL A 1 -6.30 -7.66 -9.16
C VAL A 1 -5.07 -7.73 -8.28
N MET A 2 -4.86 -8.80 -7.52
CA MET A 2 -3.65 -8.92 -6.69
C MET A 2 -2.37 -9.08 -7.53
N GLU A 3 -2.42 -9.82 -8.65
CA GLU A 3 -1.28 -9.91 -9.60
C GLU A 3 -0.88 -8.56 -10.20
N ALA A 4 -1.82 -7.61 -10.30
CA ALA A 4 -1.55 -6.26 -10.76
C ALA A 4 -0.94 -5.36 -9.67
N GLY A 5 -0.55 -5.92 -8.52
CA GLY A 5 0.11 -5.20 -7.43
C GLY A 5 -0.83 -4.47 -6.47
N ALA A 6 -2.14 -4.75 -6.48
CA ALA A 6 -3.03 -4.17 -5.46
C ALA A 6 -2.67 -4.69 -4.06
N LEU A 7 -2.58 -3.80 -3.08
CA LEU A 7 -2.30 -4.16 -1.67
C LEU A 7 -3.45 -4.97 -1.05
N GLY A 8 -4.67 -4.77 -1.54
CA GLY A 8 -5.84 -5.49 -1.09
C GLY A 8 -7.06 -5.24 -1.96
N VAL A 9 -8.01 -6.16 -1.86
CA VAL A 9 -9.27 -6.12 -2.59
C VAL A 9 -10.40 -6.68 -1.74
N GLU A 10 -11.57 -6.06 -1.85
CA GLU A 10 -12.82 -6.54 -1.28
C GLU A 10 -13.90 -6.52 -2.39
N ILE A 11 -14.41 -7.70 -2.75
CA ILE A 11 -15.48 -7.88 -3.73
C ILE A 11 -16.71 -8.42 -2.99
N ILE A 12 -17.83 -7.73 -3.14
CA ILE A 12 -19.13 -8.13 -2.60
C ILE A 12 -20.04 -8.40 -3.78
N ILE A 13 -20.51 -9.62 -3.90
CA ILE A 13 -21.51 -10.01 -4.90
C ILE A 13 -22.83 -10.21 -4.16
N SER A 14 -23.86 -9.47 -4.55
CA SER A 14 -25.20 -9.55 -3.98
C SER A 14 -26.22 -9.97 -5.04
N GLY A 15 -27.17 -10.81 -4.64
CA GLY A 15 -28.23 -11.27 -5.53
C GLY A 15 -28.71 -12.67 -5.17
N LYS A 16 -29.43 -13.31 -6.10
CA LYS A 16 -29.90 -14.70 -5.96
C LYS A 16 -28.78 -15.67 -6.37
N LEU A 17 -27.79 -15.85 -5.49
CA LEU A 17 -26.56 -16.60 -5.80
C LEU A 17 -26.80 -18.11 -5.91
N ARG A 18 -27.16 -18.76 -4.80
CA ARG A 18 -27.35 -20.22 -4.74
C ARG A 18 -28.82 -20.64 -4.63
N THR A 19 -29.65 -19.79 -4.04
CA THR A 19 -31.08 -20.04 -3.82
C THR A 19 -31.91 -18.87 -4.31
N GLU A 20 -33.24 -19.03 -4.36
CA GLU A 20 -34.15 -17.95 -4.79
C GLU A 20 -34.14 -16.73 -3.86
N ARG A 21 -33.57 -16.85 -2.67
CA ARG A 21 -33.43 -15.75 -1.71
C ARG A 21 -32.15 -14.95 -1.98
N ALA A 22 -32.26 -13.64 -1.85
CA ALA A 22 -31.10 -12.77 -1.92
C ALA A 22 -30.07 -13.12 -0.83
N ARG A 23 -28.83 -13.32 -1.25
CA ARG A 23 -27.64 -13.54 -0.41
C ARG A 23 -26.54 -12.62 -0.90
N TYR A 24 -25.55 -12.39 -0.04
CA TYR A 24 -24.31 -11.75 -0.44
C TYR A 24 -23.13 -12.64 -0.09
N GLU A 25 -22.17 -12.72 -0.99
CA GLU A 25 -20.89 -13.35 -0.75
C GLU A 25 -19.80 -12.29 -0.80
N LYS A 26 -18.87 -12.38 0.15
CA LYS A 26 -17.83 -11.40 0.35
C LYS A 26 -16.47 -12.06 0.20
N PHE A 27 -15.76 -11.67 -0.84
CA PHE A 27 -14.41 -12.11 -1.12
C PHE A 27 -13.45 -11.00 -0.69
N LYS A 28 -12.50 -11.32 0.18
CA LYS A 28 -11.45 -10.39 0.62
C LYS A 28 -10.11 -11.03 0.42
N ALA A 29 -9.15 -10.23 0.00
CA ALA A 29 -7.75 -10.63 -0.03
C ALA A 29 -6.85 -9.41 0.18
N GLY A 30 -5.71 -9.62 0.82
CA GLY A 30 -4.73 -8.56 1.12
C GLY A 30 -5.15 -7.59 2.24
N TYR A 31 -4.51 -6.43 2.28
CA TYR A 31 -4.67 -5.42 3.32
C TYR A 31 -5.69 -4.34 2.92
N MET A 32 -6.68 -4.11 3.77
CA MET A 32 -7.75 -3.16 3.50
C MET A 32 -8.17 -2.37 4.75
N PRO A 33 -7.75 -1.10 4.91
CA PRO A 33 -8.29 -0.22 5.94
C PRO A 33 -9.78 0.06 5.70
N LYS A 34 -10.58 0.08 6.77
CA LYS A 34 -12.00 0.43 6.69
C LYS A 34 -12.33 1.79 7.27
N CYS A 35 -11.48 2.31 8.13
CA CYS A 35 -11.69 3.54 8.90
C CYS A 35 -10.61 4.58 8.59
N GLY A 36 -10.93 5.84 8.90
CA GLY A 36 -10.02 6.98 8.76
C GLY A 36 -9.87 7.50 7.34
N ASP A 37 -9.06 8.56 7.24
CA ASP A 37 -8.67 9.22 5.99
C ASP A 37 -8.07 8.30 4.92
N PRO A 38 -7.23 7.31 5.25
CA PRO A 38 -6.64 6.44 4.23
C PRO A 38 -7.69 5.65 3.46
N ALA A 39 -8.78 5.25 4.12
CA ALA A 39 -9.87 4.51 3.50
C ALA A 39 -10.73 5.37 2.57
N LEU A 40 -10.74 6.68 2.74
CA LEU A 40 -11.49 7.63 1.91
C LEU A 40 -10.66 8.09 0.71
N LYS A 41 -9.38 8.41 0.92
CA LYS A 41 -8.50 8.99 -0.11
C LYS A 41 -7.95 7.96 -1.08
N TYR A 42 -7.54 6.79 -0.60
CA TYR A 42 -6.83 5.81 -1.42
C TYR A 42 -7.71 4.68 -1.95
N MET A 43 -8.87 4.43 -1.35
CA MET A 43 -9.72 3.33 -1.76
C MET A 43 -10.53 3.68 -3.00
N ARG A 44 -10.34 2.89 -4.07
CA ARG A 44 -11.20 2.97 -5.25
C ARG A 44 -12.41 2.06 -5.07
N LYS A 45 -13.61 2.61 -5.25
CA LYS A 45 -14.88 1.88 -5.12
C LYS A 45 -15.61 1.92 -6.45
N ALA A 46 -16.17 0.78 -6.86
CA ALA A 46 -17.03 0.68 -8.03
C ALA A 46 -18.23 -0.21 -7.70
N GLU A 47 -19.41 0.18 -8.16
CA GLU A 47 -20.65 -0.58 -8.01
C GLU A 47 -21.27 -0.73 -9.40
N VAL A 48 -21.55 -1.97 -9.77
CA VAL A 48 -22.14 -2.29 -11.08
C VAL A 48 -23.29 -3.28 -10.87
N HIS A 49 -24.36 -3.06 -11.62
CA HIS A 49 -25.51 -3.96 -11.64
C HIS A 49 -25.51 -4.74 -12.95
N VAL A 50 -25.73 -6.06 -12.86
CA VAL A 50 -25.78 -6.96 -14.01
C VAL A 50 -27.12 -7.67 -14.01
N GLN A 51 -27.85 -7.62 -15.12
CA GLN A 51 -29.09 -8.35 -15.29
C GLN A 51 -28.80 -9.76 -15.80
N LEU A 52 -29.12 -10.77 -14.98
CA LEU A 52 -29.10 -12.18 -15.38
C LEU A 52 -30.53 -12.72 -15.39
N LYS A 53 -30.72 -13.92 -15.96
CA LYS A 53 -32.03 -14.59 -16.01
C LYS A 53 -32.75 -14.69 -14.66
N PRO A 54 -32.09 -15.04 -13.53
CA PRO A 54 -32.78 -15.09 -12.23
C PRO A 54 -33.08 -13.71 -11.61
N GLY A 55 -32.52 -12.62 -12.16
CA GLY A 55 -32.73 -11.25 -11.70
C GLY A 55 -31.48 -10.37 -11.79
N ILE A 56 -31.50 -9.23 -11.10
CA ILE A 56 -30.38 -8.29 -11.05
C ILE A 56 -29.40 -8.69 -9.95
N PHE A 57 -28.11 -8.71 -10.29
CA PHE A 57 -27.00 -8.91 -9.36
C PHE A 57 -26.23 -7.61 -9.18
N GLY A 58 -25.82 -7.34 -7.95
CA GLY A 58 -24.93 -6.24 -7.62
C GLY A 58 -23.50 -6.76 -7.43
N VAL A 59 -22.54 -6.13 -8.10
CA VAL A 59 -21.12 -6.36 -7.86
C VAL A 59 -20.50 -5.07 -7.34
N LYS A 60 -20.04 -5.10 -6.09
CA LYS A 60 -19.35 -4.00 -5.42
C LYS A 60 -17.90 -4.36 -5.25
N VAL A 61 -17.01 -3.59 -5.87
CA VAL A 61 -15.56 -3.81 -5.83
C VAL A 61 -14.90 -2.65 -5.09
N ARG A 62 -14.03 -2.98 -4.15
CA ARG A 62 -13.19 -2.04 -3.43
C ARG A 62 -11.74 -2.47 -3.61
N ILE A 63 -10.90 -1.61 -4.15
CA ILE A 63 -9.49 -1.91 -4.43
C ILE A 63 -8.62 -0.93 -3.67
N MET A 64 -7.56 -1.46 -3.06
CA MET A 64 -6.47 -0.70 -2.50
C MET A 64 -5.31 -0.66 -3.51
N PRO A 65 -5.01 0.49 -4.12
CA PRO A 65 -3.87 0.61 -5.03
C PRO A 65 -2.55 0.50 -4.26
N PRO A 66 -1.45 0.10 -4.94
CA PRO A 66 -0.11 0.03 -4.35
C PRO A 66 0.44 1.37 -3.87
N ASP A 67 0.01 2.48 -4.49
CA ASP A 67 0.53 3.83 -4.22
C ASP A 67 0.03 4.44 -2.90
N ALA A 68 -0.76 3.68 -2.13
CA ALA A 68 -1.32 4.17 -0.89
C ALA A 68 -0.24 4.34 0.19
N LYS A 69 0.12 5.60 0.46
CA LYS A 69 0.99 5.96 1.57
C LYS A 69 0.19 5.99 2.87
N PHE A 70 0.52 5.06 3.76
CA PHE A 70 -0.07 4.99 5.08
C PHE A 70 0.76 5.80 6.08
N PRO A 71 0.12 6.53 6.99
CA PRO A 71 0.84 7.22 8.07
C PRO A 71 1.58 6.24 8.98
N ASP A 72 1.09 5.00 9.10
CA ASP A 72 1.71 3.95 9.92
C ASP A 72 2.95 3.32 9.27
N LYS A 73 3.17 3.50 7.95
CA LYS A 73 4.32 2.95 7.23
C LYS A 73 5.41 4.01 7.11
N ILE A 74 6.22 4.12 8.16
CA ILE A 74 7.42 4.95 8.18
C ILE A 74 8.49 4.24 7.35
N GLN A 75 9.06 4.94 6.38
CA GLN A 75 10.26 4.48 5.68
C GLN A 75 11.47 4.89 6.52
N ILE A 76 12.04 3.95 7.26
CA ILE A 76 13.32 4.16 7.95
C ILE A 76 14.40 4.09 6.87
N ILE A 77 14.98 5.24 6.56
CA ILE A 77 16.16 5.30 5.72
C ILE A 77 17.32 4.97 6.66
N GLU A 78 17.87 3.76 6.57
CA GLU A 78 19.18 3.45 7.16
C GLU A 78 20.25 4.16 6.32
N ASN A 79 20.33 5.48 6.49
CA ASN A 79 21.59 6.16 6.28
C ASN A 79 22.34 5.98 7.60
N LEU A 80 23.21 4.98 7.67
CA LEU A 80 24.42 5.17 8.47
C LEU A 80 25.05 6.44 7.90
N PRO A 81 25.18 7.55 8.67
CA PRO A 81 26.08 8.60 8.23
C PRO A 81 27.45 7.94 8.12
N SER A 82 27.95 7.78 6.90
CA SER A 82 29.38 7.59 6.64
C SER A 82 30.11 8.91 6.91
N GLU A 83 29.96 9.44 8.13
CA GLU A 83 30.62 10.65 8.63
C GLU A 83 31.89 10.30 9.43
N GLU A 84 32.49 9.12 9.22
CA GLU A 84 33.78 8.75 9.83
C GLU A 84 34.94 8.61 8.82
N THR A 85 34.77 9.00 7.55
CA THR A 85 35.88 8.97 6.56
C THR A 85 36.42 10.33 6.13
N GLU A 86 35.98 11.46 6.71
CA GLU A 86 36.57 12.78 6.40
C GLU A 86 37.29 13.45 7.59
N THR A 87 37.27 12.88 8.79
CA THR A 87 38.03 13.43 9.95
C THR A 87 39.34 12.72 10.25
N ALA A 88 39.72 11.67 9.50
CA ALA A 88 40.97 10.94 9.71
C ALA A 88 42.09 11.28 8.71
N GLU A 89 41.81 12.02 7.63
CA GLU A 89 42.85 12.41 6.65
C GLU A 89 43.42 13.83 6.88
N GLU A 90 42.66 14.78 7.44
CA GLU A 90 43.18 16.14 7.70
C GLU A 90 44.08 16.25 8.95
N GLU A 91 44.06 15.30 9.88
CA GLU A 91 45.04 15.27 10.98
C GLU A 91 46.42 14.75 10.54
N SER A 92 46.57 14.23 9.31
CA SER A 92 47.85 13.76 8.77
C SER A 92 48.65 14.83 7.99
N GLU A 93 48.04 15.97 7.63
CA GLU A 93 48.75 17.04 6.88
C GLU A 93 49.34 18.15 7.77
N LYS A 94 49.07 18.18 9.09
CA LYS A 94 49.61 19.23 9.98
C LYS A 94 50.83 18.82 10.82
N THR A 95 51.37 17.62 10.64
CA THR A 95 52.57 17.17 11.38
C THR A 95 53.80 16.92 10.48
N GLY A 96 53.72 17.27 9.19
CA GLY A 96 54.76 16.96 8.19
C GLY A 96 55.66 18.10 7.69
N GLU A 97 55.36 19.38 7.95
CA GLU A 97 56.02 20.48 7.19
C GLU A 97 56.69 21.61 8.03
N GLU A 98 56.84 21.48 9.35
CA GLU A 98 57.57 22.51 10.15
C GLU A 98 58.80 21.97 10.93
N ALA A 99 59.41 20.86 10.49
CA ALA A 99 60.66 20.38 11.07
C ALA A 99 61.65 19.87 10.03
N THR A 100 62.14 20.74 9.14
CA THR A 100 63.53 20.76 8.64
C THR A 100 63.79 21.97 7.74
N GLU A 101 64.85 22.70 8.08
CA GLU A 101 65.57 23.76 7.33
C GLU A 101 64.99 25.18 7.26
#